data_AF-R5K8A5-F1
#
_entry.id   AF-R5K8A5-F1
#
_cell.length_a   1.000
_cell.length_b   1.000
_cell.length_c   1.000
_cell.angle_alpha   90.00
_cell.angle_beta   90.00
_cell.angle_gamma   90.00
#
_symmetry.space_group_name_H-M   'P 1'
#
loop_
_entity.id
_entity.type
_entity.pdbx_description
1 polymer ?
#
loop_
_entity_poly.entity_id
_entity_poly.type
_entity_poly.pdbx_seq_one_letter_code
_entity_poly.pdbx_strand_id
1 'polypeptide(L)'
;MIKQTKDFKPLVVLGHNLDEEDALKKQRETYIAVLNHDLKIPTLAQIRALELLSSENLGTLNKRQQELLDLTLDSCRYMYDMLSDLLLIYKYENNDITLTLEKVEILKFIEDALKDFEGQLKAKNLKFIIKAKDKCYGIKADKVHIKRALNNILNTCISNAFDGTEIIFDITKSHNDARINISINSKSSYMPPETIKSLFSRYVTCSEKMDKVGVGSGVLLYLARRIINLHRGDIRINSFKDNYNFYSISLPCINECKFCACARKV
;
A
#
# COMPACT_ATOMS: atom_id res chain seq x y z
N MET A 1 31.41 21.63 61.18
CA MET A 1 31.70 21.91 59.76
C MET A 1 30.74 21.10 58.90
N ILE A 2 29.79 21.78 58.27
CA ILE A 2 28.75 21.21 57.41
C ILE A 2 29.31 21.08 55.99
N LYS A 3 29.25 19.89 55.38
CA LYS A 3 29.23 19.73 53.92
C LYS A 3 28.38 18.52 53.54
N GLN A 4 27.09 18.77 53.35
CA GLN A 4 26.28 18.06 52.35
C GLN A 4 26.15 18.97 51.14
N THR A 5 26.28 18.39 49.95
CA THR A 5 25.76 18.74 48.60
C THR A 5 26.81 18.24 47.60
N LYS A 6 26.53 17.62 46.47
CA LYS A 6 25.31 17.22 45.73
C LYS A 6 25.94 16.54 44.49
N ASP A 7 25.59 15.30 44.17
CA ASP A 7 25.84 14.75 42.81
C ASP A 7 24.85 13.64 42.51
N PHE A 8 23.61 14.05 42.22
CA PHE A 8 22.53 13.20 41.71
C PHE A 8 21.75 14.03 40.69
N LYS A 9 22.35 14.27 39.51
CA LYS A 9 21.72 15.05 38.42
C LYS A 9 22.01 14.63 36.96
N PRO A 10 22.43 13.39 36.60
CA PRO A 10 22.32 12.93 35.21
C PRO A 10 20.97 12.24 34.90
N LEU A 11 20.45 11.43 35.84
CA LEU A 11 19.30 10.55 35.60
C LEU A 11 17.95 11.30 35.50
N VAL A 12 17.76 12.33 36.34
CA VAL A 12 16.52 13.13 36.38
C VAL A 12 16.37 14.02 35.16
N VAL A 13 17.49 14.52 34.61
CA VAL A 13 17.49 15.32 33.37
C VAL A 13 17.18 14.43 32.16
N LEU A 14 17.69 13.18 32.15
CA LEU A 14 17.34 12.22 31.11
C LEU A 14 15.85 11.85 31.14
N GLY A 15 15.27 11.63 32.32
CA GLY A 15 13.84 11.31 32.48
C GLY A 15 12.93 12.43 31.99
N HIS A 16 13.19 13.67 32.39
CA HIS A 16 12.43 14.84 31.93
C HIS A 16 12.51 15.03 30.40
N ASN A 17 13.69 14.86 29.81
CA ASN A 17 13.85 15.00 28.36
C ASN A 17 13.08 13.92 27.58
N LEU A 18 13.01 12.68 28.10
CA LEU A 18 12.23 11.60 27.49
C LEU A 18 10.72 11.86 27.57
N ASP A 19 10.25 12.36 28.71
CA ASP A 19 8.83 12.71 28.91
C ASP A 19 8.39 13.88 27.99
N GLU A 20 9.27 14.87 27.80
CA GLU A 20 9.03 15.99 26.88
C GLU A 20 9.01 15.55 25.40
N GLU A 21 9.94 14.67 24.99
CA GLU A 21 9.96 14.11 23.64
C GLU A 21 8.71 13.28 23.33
N ASP A 22 8.28 12.43 24.27
CA ASP A 22 7.06 11.63 24.12
C ASP A 22 5.79 12.49 24.10
N ALA A 23 5.73 13.54 24.91
CA ALA A 23 4.63 14.50 24.89
C ALA A 23 4.54 15.23 23.54
N LEU A 24 5.68 15.71 23.02
CA LEU A 24 5.76 16.35 21.71
C LEU A 24 5.38 15.39 20.57
N LYS A 25 5.78 14.11 20.65
CA LYS A 25 5.40 13.07 19.70
C LYS A 25 3.89 12.86 19.67
N LYS A 26 3.27 12.66 20.83
CA LYS A 26 1.80 12.51 20.97
C LYS A 26 1.03 13.74 20.50
N GLN A 27 1.55 14.94 20.76
CA GLN A 27 0.93 16.18 20.30
C GLN A 27 0.97 16.27 18.77
N ARG A 28 2.10 15.94 18.13
CA ARG A 28 2.22 15.88 16.67
C ARG A 28 1.28 14.85 16.05
N GLU A 29 1.16 13.67 16.67
CA GLU A 29 0.21 12.62 16.23
C GLU A 29 -1.22 13.10 16.26
N THR A 30 -1.63 13.68 17.38
CA THR A 30 -2.98 14.21 17.57
C THR A 30 -3.26 15.29 16.55
N TYR A 31 -2.30 16.20 16.31
CA TYR A 31 -2.44 17.26 15.33
C TYR A 31 -2.59 16.72 13.90
N ILE A 32 -1.76 15.74 13.51
CA ILE A 32 -1.85 15.09 12.19
C ILE A 32 -3.16 14.31 12.04
N ALA A 33 -3.64 13.66 13.10
CA ALA A 33 -4.91 12.94 13.07
C ALA A 33 -6.10 13.88 12.88
N VAL A 34 -6.12 15.00 13.62
CA VAL A 34 -7.15 16.04 13.50
C VAL A 34 -7.14 16.68 12.11
N LEU A 35 -5.97 17.11 11.62
CA LEU A 35 -5.85 17.67 10.27
C LEU A 35 -6.33 16.70 9.18
N ASN A 36 -5.96 15.41 9.29
CA ASN A 36 -6.44 14.42 8.32
C ASN A 36 -7.95 14.28 8.35
N HIS A 37 -8.56 14.24 9.55
CA HIS A 37 -10.01 14.18 9.68
C HIS A 37 -10.70 15.40 9.05
N ASP A 38 -10.24 16.60 9.41
CA ASP A 38 -10.86 17.85 9.00
C ASP A 38 -10.68 18.14 7.51
N LEU A 39 -9.65 17.59 6.87
CA LEU A 39 -9.48 17.62 5.40
C LEU A 39 -10.27 16.51 4.70
N LYS A 40 -10.41 15.34 5.32
CA LYS A 40 -11.11 14.19 4.73
C LYS A 40 -12.61 14.43 4.53
N ILE A 41 -13.24 15.13 5.48
CA ILE A 41 -14.67 15.48 5.41
C ILE A 41 -15.01 16.34 4.17
N PRO A 42 -14.38 17.52 3.95
CA PRO A 42 -14.69 18.36 2.79
C PRO A 42 -14.30 17.68 1.47
N THR A 43 -13.21 16.92 1.41
CA THR A 43 -12.86 16.13 0.21
C THR A 43 -13.93 15.08 -0.10
N LEU A 44 -14.47 14.40 0.91
CA LEU A 44 -15.57 13.45 0.71
C LEU A 44 -16.83 14.15 0.18
N ALA A 45 -17.14 15.35 0.69
CA ALA A 45 -18.27 16.14 0.20
C ALA A 45 -18.09 16.52 -1.28
N GLN A 46 -16.88 16.91 -1.69
CA GLN A 46 -16.56 17.17 -3.10
C GLN A 46 -16.75 15.94 -3.98
N ILE A 47 -16.27 14.76 -3.55
CA ILE A 47 -16.49 13.49 -4.25
C ILE A 47 -17.98 13.23 -4.45
N ARG A 48 -18.80 13.37 -3.40
CA ARG A 48 -20.25 13.13 -3.49
C ARG A 48 -20.94 14.11 -4.42
N ALA A 49 -20.57 15.37 -4.39
CA ALA A 49 -21.13 16.38 -5.29
C ALA A 49 -20.79 16.07 -6.76
N LEU A 50 -19.55 15.67 -7.04
CA LEU A 50 -19.11 15.28 -8.38
C LEU A 50 -19.77 13.97 -8.84
N GLU A 51 -19.93 12.97 -7.96
CA GLU A 51 -20.67 11.73 -8.27
C GLU A 51 -22.14 12.02 -8.63
N LEU A 52 -22.78 12.95 -7.90
CA LEU A 52 -24.15 13.37 -8.21
C LEU A 52 -24.25 14.06 -9.57
N LEU A 53 -23.29 14.92 -9.91
CA LEU A 53 -23.20 15.55 -11.24
C LEU A 53 -22.96 14.51 -12.34
N SER A 54 -22.07 13.54 -12.10
CA SER A 54 -21.75 12.45 -13.05
C SER A 54 -22.96 11.55 -13.35
N SER A 55 -23.89 11.42 -12.39
CA SER A 55 -25.09 10.60 -12.54
C SER A 55 -26.14 11.15 -13.52
N GLU A 56 -25.91 12.34 -14.10
CA GLU A 56 -26.82 13.09 -14.98
C GLU A 56 -28.21 13.41 -14.36
N ASN A 57 -28.41 13.13 -13.07
CA ASN A 57 -29.65 13.44 -12.34
C ASN A 57 -29.96 14.95 -12.25
N LEU A 58 -28.96 15.81 -12.47
CA LEU A 58 -29.06 17.28 -12.47
C LEU A 58 -29.05 17.89 -13.88
N GLY A 59 -28.98 17.06 -14.93
CA GLY A 59 -28.86 17.47 -16.32
C GLY A 59 -27.84 16.62 -17.09
N THR A 60 -27.99 16.55 -18.41
CA THR A 60 -27.08 15.79 -19.27
C THR A 60 -25.75 16.52 -19.47
N LEU A 61 -24.66 15.77 -19.49
CA LEU A 61 -23.32 16.31 -19.71
C LEU A 61 -22.86 16.04 -21.13
N ASN A 62 -22.23 17.01 -21.77
CA ASN A 62 -21.53 16.75 -23.03
C ASN A 62 -20.21 16.00 -22.76
N LYS A 63 -19.64 15.36 -23.80
CA LYS A 63 -18.42 14.55 -23.66
C LYS A 63 -17.25 15.27 -22.98
N ARG A 64 -17.00 16.54 -23.33
CA ARG A 64 -15.90 17.32 -22.73
C ARG A 64 -16.15 17.66 -21.26
N GLN A 65 -17.40 17.90 -20.89
CA GLN A 65 -17.79 18.09 -19.49
C GLN A 65 -17.61 16.81 -18.69
N GLN A 66 -18.01 15.66 -19.25
CA GLN A 66 -17.81 14.36 -18.63
C GLN A 66 -16.32 14.07 -18.40
N GLU A 67 -15.48 14.27 -19.42
CA GLU A 67 -14.02 14.07 -19.31
C GLU A 67 -13.40 14.94 -18.21
N LEU A 68 -13.77 16.22 -18.14
CA LEU A 68 -13.28 17.13 -17.10
C LEU A 68 -13.77 16.72 -15.69
N LEU A 69 -15.02 16.27 -15.60
CA LEU A 69 -15.63 15.84 -14.36
C LEU A 69 -14.97 14.56 -13.84
N ASP A 70 -14.71 13.59 -14.71
CA ASP A 70 -14.01 12.34 -14.39
C ASP A 70 -12.59 12.63 -13.89
N LEU A 71 -11.84 13.50 -14.58
CA LEU A 71 -10.50 13.95 -14.13
C LEU A 71 -10.53 14.60 -12.75
N THR A 72 -11.54 15.43 -12.47
CA THR A 72 -11.68 16.12 -11.19
C THR A 72 -12.06 15.15 -10.08
N LEU A 73 -12.98 14.22 -10.36
CA LEU A 73 -13.42 13.18 -9.43
C LEU A 73 -12.26 12.26 -9.04
N ASP A 74 -11.46 11.83 -10.01
CA ASP A 74 -10.27 11.02 -9.77
C ASP A 74 -9.24 11.76 -8.90
N SER A 75 -9.08 13.08 -9.11
CA SER A 75 -8.23 13.91 -8.27
C SER A 75 -8.72 14.02 -6.82
N CYS A 76 -10.02 14.23 -6.61
CA CYS A 76 -10.59 14.26 -5.26
C CYS A 76 -10.47 12.91 -4.54
N ARG A 77 -10.72 11.80 -5.25
CA ARG A 77 -10.54 10.43 -4.70
C ARG A 77 -9.08 10.18 -4.31
N TYR A 78 -8.16 10.54 -5.20
CA TYR A 78 -6.73 10.45 -4.92
C TYR A 78 -6.33 11.22 -3.66
N MET A 79 -6.83 12.45 -3.49
CA MET A 79 -6.56 13.26 -2.31
C MET A 79 -7.11 12.62 -1.02
N TYR A 80 -8.33 12.07 -1.09
CA TYR A 80 -8.95 11.38 0.04
C TYR A 80 -8.16 10.14 0.48
N ASP A 81 -7.64 9.37 -0.48
CA ASP A 81 -6.80 8.21 -0.22
C ASP A 81 -5.45 8.64 0.38
N MET A 82 -4.83 9.70 -0.14
CA MET A 82 -3.58 10.25 0.37
C MET A 82 -3.70 10.74 1.82
N LEU A 83 -4.78 11.44 2.17
CA LEU A 83 -5.08 11.83 3.56
C LEU A 83 -5.26 10.59 4.45
N SER A 84 -5.91 9.55 3.93
CA SER A 84 -6.10 8.29 4.65
C SER A 84 -4.79 7.50 4.84
N ASP A 85 -3.81 7.66 3.95
CA ASP A 85 -2.48 7.07 4.05
C ASP A 85 -1.54 7.86 4.98
N LEU A 86 -1.67 9.19 5.04
CA LEU A 86 -0.74 10.06 5.78
C LEU A 86 -0.64 9.70 7.26
N LEU A 87 -1.78 9.52 7.95
CA LEU A 87 -1.78 9.12 9.35
C LEU A 87 -1.11 7.76 9.55
N LEU A 88 -1.34 6.83 8.61
CA LEU A 88 -0.79 5.49 8.70
C LEU A 88 0.72 5.49 8.47
N ILE A 89 1.20 6.27 7.50
CA ILE A 89 2.64 6.49 7.26
C ILE A 89 3.30 7.02 8.54
N TYR A 90 2.69 8.01 9.19
CA TYR A 90 3.22 8.56 10.42
C TYR A 90 3.34 7.51 11.53
N LYS A 91 2.28 6.72 11.75
CA LYS A 91 2.30 5.60 12.71
C LYS A 91 3.38 4.56 12.38
N TYR A 92 3.57 4.25 11.09
CA TYR A 92 4.61 3.34 10.64
C TYR A 92 6.03 3.87 10.84
N GLU A 93 6.23 5.18 10.70
CA GLU A 93 7.53 5.82 10.90
C GLU A 93 7.96 5.82 12.36
N ASN A 94 7.00 6.01 13.24
CA ASN A 94 7.22 6.10 14.67
C ASN A 94 7.23 4.76 15.41
N ASN A 95 7.09 3.64 14.68
CA ASN A 95 6.94 2.29 15.22
C ASN A 95 5.73 2.10 16.15
N ASP A 96 4.69 2.94 16.02
CA ASP A 96 3.50 2.89 16.87
C ASP A 96 2.42 1.93 16.33
N ILE A 97 2.83 0.96 15.50
CA ILE A 97 1.95 -0.07 14.96
C ILE A 97 2.32 -1.41 15.58
N THR A 98 1.35 -1.97 16.31
CA THR A 98 1.41 -3.35 16.79
C THR A 98 0.64 -4.23 15.83
N LEU A 99 1.32 -5.20 15.21
CA LEU A 99 0.70 -6.14 14.26
C LEU A 99 -0.04 -7.25 15.01
N THR A 100 -1.26 -7.54 14.57
CA THR A 100 -2.02 -8.72 15.04
C THR A 100 -1.80 -9.86 14.06
N LEU A 101 -0.73 -10.63 14.28
CA LEU A 101 -0.31 -11.69 13.36
C LEU A 101 -1.23 -12.92 13.44
N GLU A 102 -1.84 -13.26 12.32
CA GLU A 102 -2.62 -14.48 12.15
C GLU A 102 -2.14 -15.30 10.95
N LYS A 103 -2.63 -16.53 10.81
CA LYS A 103 -2.31 -17.36 9.64
C LYS A 103 -3.10 -16.87 8.44
N VAL A 104 -2.41 -16.63 7.32
CA VAL A 104 -3.01 -16.19 6.07
C VAL A 104 -2.64 -17.17 4.96
N GLU A 105 -3.65 -17.66 4.26
CA GLU A 105 -3.47 -18.44 3.02
C GLU A 105 -3.25 -17.49 1.86
N ILE A 106 -2.07 -17.50 1.24
CA ILE A 106 -1.70 -16.49 0.25
C ILE A 106 -2.58 -16.53 -1.00
N LEU A 107 -2.93 -17.73 -1.48
CA LEU A 107 -3.73 -17.87 -2.70
C LEU A 107 -5.11 -17.25 -2.54
N LYS A 108 -5.87 -17.74 -1.57
CA LYS A 108 -7.18 -17.19 -1.22
C LYS A 108 -7.12 -15.68 -0.94
N PHE A 109 -6.07 -15.24 -0.25
CA PHE A 109 -5.87 -13.84 0.07
C PHE A 109 -5.68 -12.95 -1.17
N ILE A 110 -4.90 -13.40 -2.15
CA ILE A 110 -4.72 -12.69 -3.42
C ILE A 110 -6.03 -12.70 -4.21
N GLU A 111 -6.72 -13.85 -4.31
CA GLU A 111 -8.02 -13.96 -4.99
C GLU A 111 -9.07 -13.01 -4.39
N ASP A 112 -9.14 -12.91 -3.06
CA ASP A 112 -10.05 -12.00 -2.36
C ASP A 112 -9.67 -10.53 -2.59
N ALA A 113 -8.39 -10.19 -2.67
CA ALA A 113 -7.95 -8.83 -3.00
C ALA A 113 -8.29 -8.45 -4.44
N LEU A 114 -8.19 -9.39 -5.40
CA LEU A 114 -8.50 -9.14 -6.81
C LEU A 114 -9.97 -8.78 -7.05
N LYS A 115 -10.90 -9.23 -6.20
CA LYS A 115 -12.32 -8.85 -6.26
C LYS A 115 -12.53 -7.34 -6.12
N ASP A 116 -11.71 -6.68 -5.30
CA ASP A 116 -11.78 -5.23 -5.09
C ASP A 116 -11.43 -4.44 -6.38
N PHE A 117 -10.80 -5.10 -7.37
CA PHE A 117 -10.30 -4.49 -8.60
C PHE A 117 -11.11 -4.84 -9.85
N GLU A 118 -12.12 -5.69 -9.77
CA GLU A 118 -12.88 -6.18 -10.94
C GLU A 118 -13.37 -5.06 -11.88
N GLY A 119 -13.81 -3.93 -11.32
CA GLY A 119 -14.25 -2.77 -12.09
C GLY A 119 -13.13 -2.15 -12.94
N GLN A 120 -11.97 -1.90 -12.33
CA GLN A 120 -10.80 -1.32 -13.01
C GLN A 120 -10.26 -2.26 -14.10
N LEU A 121 -10.27 -3.57 -13.82
CA LEU A 121 -9.83 -4.56 -14.79
C LEU A 121 -10.73 -4.61 -16.02
N LYS A 122 -12.06 -4.60 -15.79
CA LYS A 122 -13.03 -4.55 -16.89
C LYS A 122 -12.86 -3.28 -17.71
N ALA A 123 -12.69 -2.13 -17.06
CA ALA A 123 -12.49 -0.84 -17.72
C ALA A 123 -11.26 -0.83 -18.64
N LYS A 124 -10.15 -1.44 -18.21
CA LYS A 124 -8.92 -1.55 -19.01
C LYS A 124 -8.80 -2.83 -19.85
N ASN A 125 -9.83 -3.69 -19.86
CA ASN A 125 -9.79 -5.01 -20.49
C ASN A 125 -8.56 -5.86 -20.06
N LEU A 126 -8.19 -5.78 -18.78
CA LEU A 126 -7.07 -6.54 -18.21
C LEU A 126 -7.54 -7.92 -17.75
N LYS A 127 -6.67 -8.92 -17.92
CA LYS A 127 -6.89 -10.28 -17.39
C LYS A 127 -5.87 -10.62 -16.32
N PHE A 128 -6.28 -11.42 -15.34
CA PHE A 128 -5.38 -11.96 -14.33
C PHE A 128 -5.13 -13.45 -14.53
N ILE A 129 -3.87 -13.84 -14.34
CA ILE A 129 -3.46 -15.24 -14.32
C ILE A 129 -2.68 -15.49 -13.03
N ILE A 130 -3.14 -16.43 -12.21
CA ILE A 130 -2.43 -16.86 -11.01
C ILE A 130 -1.72 -18.19 -11.32
N LYS A 131 -0.39 -18.17 -11.23
CA LYS A 131 0.48 -19.32 -11.37
C LYS A 131 1.08 -19.64 -10.00
N ALA A 132 0.62 -20.72 -9.39
CA ALA A 132 1.15 -21.21 -8.13
C ALA A 132 1.55 -22.67 -8.25
N LYS A 133 2.80 -22.97 -7.88
CA LYS A 133 3.32 -24.35 -7.93
C LYS A 133 2.68 -25.23 -6.85
N ASP A 134 2.48 -24.70 -5.65
CA ASP A 134 1.76 -25.37 -4.56
C ASP A 134 0.49 -24.61 -4.18
N LYS A 135 -0.54 -25.35 -3.74
CA LYS A 135 -1.82 -24.79 -3.32
C LYS A 135 -1.86 -24.37 -1.84
N CYS A 136 -0.81 -24.64 -1.07
CA CYS A 136 -0.79 -24.41 0.38
C CYS A 136 0.41 -23.54 0.77
N TYR A 137 0.31 -22.25 0.47
CA TYR A 137 1.27 -21.26 0.97
C TYR A 137 0.66 -20.44 2.10
N GLY A 138 1.27 -20.54 3.28
CA GLY A 138 0.86 -19.84 4.49
C GLY A 138 1.89 -18.81 4.94
N ILE A 139 1.44 -17.64 5.41
CA ILE A 139 2.28 -16.66 6.10
C ILE A 139 1.69 -16.31 7.47
N LYS A 140 2.51 -15.80 8.40
CA LYS A 140 2.02 -15.10 9.60
C LYS A 140 1.96 -13.62 9.27
N ALA A 141 0.77 -13.06 9.18
CA ALA A 141 0.59 -11.65 8.86
C ALA A 141 -0.64 -11.06 9.52
N ASP A 142 -0.61 -9.76 9.70
CA ASP A 142 -1.80 -8.98 9.98
C ASP A 142 -2.57 -8.77 8.66
N LYS A 143 -3.77 -9.36 8.55
CA LYS A 143 -4.54 -9.35 7.31
C LYS A 143 -4.89 -7.94 6.85
N VAL A 144 -5.19 -7.02 7.76
CA VAL A 144 -5.61 -5.66 7.40
C VAL A 144 -4.42 -4.92 6.79
N HIS A 145 -3.27 -4.98 7.46
CA HIS A 145 -2.08 -4.30 6.98
C HIS A 145 -1.55 -4.92 5.69
N ILE A 146 -1.42 -6.25 5.63
CA ILE A 146 -0.89 -6.90 4.42
C ILE A 146 -1.84 -6.75 3.22
N LYS A 147 -3.16 -6.62 3.44
CA LYS A 147 -4.13 -6.37 2.36
C LYS A 147 -3.92 -4.98 1.78
N ARG A 148 -3.66 -3.99 2.64
CA ARG A 148 -3.32 -2.64 2.19
C ARG A 148 -2.03 -2.61 1.38
N ALA A 149 -0.98 -3.32 1.81
CA ALA A 149 0.25 -3.42 1.04
C ALA A 149 0.01 -4.03 -0.34
N LEU A 150 -0.75 -5.12 -0.42
CA LEU A 150 -1.11 -5.76 -1.69
C LEU A 150 -1.92 -4.80 -2.57
N ASN A 151 -2.97 -4.16 -2.04
CA ASN A 151 -3.81 -3.22 -2.79
C ASN A 151 -2.99 -2.03 -3.32
N ASN A 152 -2.04 -1.50 -2.56
CA ASN A 152 -1.18 -0.41 -3.02
C ASN A 152 -0.31 -0.83 -4.22
N ILE A 153 0.20 -2.06 -4.21
CA ILE A 153 0.99 -2.62 -5.31
C ILE A 153 0.10 -2.91 -6.52
N LEU A 154 -1.09 -3.49 -6.31
CA LEU A 154 -2.05 -3.78 -7.37
C LEU A 154 -2.57 -2.51 -8.05
N ASN A 155 -2.94 -1.48 -7.27
CA ASN A 155 -3.30 -0.17 -7.81
C ASN A 155 -2.19 0.36 -8.72
N THR A 156 -0.94 0.32 -8.27
CA THR A 156 0.20 0.80 -9.07
C THR A 156 0.40 -0.03 -10.34
N CYS A 157 0.29 -1.35 -10.23
CA CYS A 157 0.45 -2.28 -11.35
C CYS A 157 -0.66 -2.08 -12.41
N ILE A 158 -1.93 -2.03 -11.99
CA ILE A 158 -3.10 -1.88 -12.87
C ILE A 158 -3.11 -0.49 -13.53
N SER A 159 -2.82 0.58 -12.77
CA SER A 159 -2.78 1.94 -13.30
C SER A 159 -1.73 2.09 -14.41
N ASN A 160 -0.57 1.43 -14.26
CA ASN A 160 0.52 1.49 -15.23
C ASN A 160 0.41 0.46 -16.36
N ALA A 161 -0.36 -0.61 -16.18
CA ALA A 161 -0.56 -1.65 -17.20
C ALA A 161 -1.17 -1.06 -18.47
N PHE A 162 -0.69 -1.53 -19.62
CA PHE A 162 -1.30 -1.25 -20.91
C PHE A 162 -2.64 -1.98 -21.03
N ASP A 163 -3.62 -1.31 -21.61
CA ASP A 163 -4.97 -1.86 -21.78
C ASP A 163 -4.95 -3.12 -22.66
N GLY A 164 -5.85 -4.07 -22.38
CA GLY A 164 -5.94 -5.34 -23.12
C GLY A 164 -4.83 -6.36 -22.82
N THR A 165 -3.96 -6.09 -21.83
CA THR A 165 -2.87 -7.00 -21.46
C THR A 165 -3.21 -7.90 -20.26
N GLU A 166 -2.29 -8.81 -19.95
CA GLU A 166 -2.42 -9.73 -18.82
C GLU A 166 -1.51 -9.28 -17.68
N ILE A 167 -2.00 -9.47 -16.46
CA ILE A 167 -1.19 -9.36 -15.25
C ILE A 167 -1.04 -10.77 -14.66
N ILE A 168 0.20 -11.18 -14.44
CA ILE A 168 0.54 -12.55 -14.03
C ILE A 168 1.07 -12.52 -12.60
N PHE A 169 0.47 -13.31 -11.72
CA PHE A 169 1.00 -13.61 -10.40
C PHE A 169 1.77 -14.93 -10.45
N ASP A 170 3.07 -14.87 -10.20
CA ASP A 170 3.90 -16.05 -9.99
C ASP A 170 4.18 -16.21 -8.49
N ILE A 171 3.65 -17.28 -7.91
CA ILE A 171 3.79 -17.59 -6.49
C ILE A 171 4.66 -18.83 -6.35
N THR A 172 5.81 -18.66 -5.70
CA THR A 172 6.80 -19.71 -5.50
C THR A 172 7.29 -19.71 -4.06
N LYS A 173 7.71 -20.88 -3.59
CA LYS A 173 8.38 -21.02 -2.31
C LYS A 173 9.87 -21.23 -2.55
N SER A 174 10.70 -20.47 -1.85
CA SER A 174 12.16 -20.72 -1.85
C SER A 174 12.44 -22.04 -1.15
N HIS A 175 13.18 -22.93 -1.81
CA HIS A 175 13.56 -24.23 -1.26
C HIS A 175 14.49 -24.09 -0.04
N ASN A 176 15.28 -23.01 0.04
CA ASN A 176 16.33 -22.87 1.05
C ASN A 176 15.97 -21.92 2.21
N ASP A 177 15.16 -20.88 1.98
CA ASP A 177 15.01 -19.78 2.95
C ASP A 177 13.69 -19.76 3.74
N ALA A 178 12.82 -20.77 3.58
CA ALA A 178 11.47 -20.76 4.17
C ALA A 178 10.72 -19.43 3.88
N ARG A 179 10.87 -18.89 2.67
CA ARG A 179 10.18 -17.68 2.20
C ARG A 179 9.24 -18.01 1.06
N ILE A 180 8.16 -17.27 0.98
CA ILE A 180 7.29 -17.21 -0.20
C ILE A 180 7.68 -15.98 -1.03
N ASN A 181 7.77 -16.15 -2.33
CA ASN A 181 7.99 -15.10 -3.29
C ASN A 181 6.73 -14.97 -4.15
N ILE A 182 6.20 -13.75 -4.21
CA ILE A 182 5.04 -13.37 -5.01
C ILE A 182 5.57 -12.34 -6.02
N SER A 183 5.53 -12.67 -7.30
CA SER A 183 5.88 -11.76 -8.38
C SER A 183 4.62 -11.36 -9.13
N ILE A 184 4.39 -10.06 -9.28
CA ILE A 184 3.29 -9.50 -10.07
C ILE A 184 3.91 -8.90 -11.32
N ASN A 185 3.63 -9.49 -12.47
CA ASN A 185 4.17 -9.09 -13.76
C ASN A 185 3.08 -8.41 -14.60
N SER A 186 3.36 -7.23 -15.13
CA SER A 186 2.47 -6.51 -16.04
C SER A 186 3.23 -5.88 -17.19
N LYS A 187 2.65 -5.93 -18.38
CA LYS A 187 3.15 -5.18 -19.53
C LYS A 187 2.82 -3.69 -19.38
N SER A 188 3.84 -2.85 -19.28
CA SER A 188 3.71 -1.42 -18.99
C SER A 188 4.99 -0.68 -19.41
N SER A 189 4.94 0.65 -19.48
CA SER A 189 6.09 1.46 -19.89
C SER A 189 7.33 1.16 -19.05
N TYR A 190 8.48 1.07 -19.71
CA TYR A 190 9.76 0.97 -19.04
C TYR A 190 9.97 2.10 -18.03
N MET A 191 10.43 1.74 -16.83
CA MET A 191 10.76 2.64 -15.74
C MET A 191 12.28 2.68 -15.57
N PRO A 192 12.93 3.84 -15.82
CA PRO A 192 14.34 4.01 -15.53
C PRO A 192 14.67 3.68 -14.06
N PRO A 193 15.90 3.20 -13.75
CA PRO A 193 16.30 2.88 -12.39
C PRO A 193 16.12 4.02 -11.39
N GLU A 194 16.29 5.27 -11.83
CA GLU A 194 16.08 6.47 -11.01
C GLU A 194 14.60 6.64 -10.64
N THR A 195 13.69 6.43 -11.60
CA THR A 195 12.24 6.39 -11.36
C THR A 195 11.88 5.29 -10.38
N ILE A 196 12.46 4.09 -10.52
CA ILE A 196 12.21 2.98 -9.59
C ILE A 196 12.66 3.33 -8.16
N LYS A 197 13.82 3.97 -8.00
CA LYS A 197 14.30 4.43 -6.69
C LYS A 197 13.35 5.47 -6.10
N SER A 198 12.84 6.39 -6.92
CA SER A 198 11.95 7.44 -6.45
C SER A 198 10.54 6.94 -6.12
N LEU A 199 10.04 5.88 -6.76
CA LEU A 199 8.76 5.23 -6.43
C LEU A 199 8.66 4.75 -4.97
N PHE A 200 9.79 4.45 -4.34
CA PHE A 200 9.84 4.07 -2.93
C PHE A 200 10.22 5.22 -1.99
N SER A 201 10.42 6.42 -2.51
CA SER A 201 10.75 7.59 -1.71
C SER A 201 9.51 8.29 -1.18
N ARG A 202 9.69 8.98 -0.05
CA ARG A 202 8.64 9.73 0.63
C ARG A 202 8.18 10.88 -0.29
N TYR A 203 6.87 11.01 -0.49
CA TYR A 203 6.24 12.17 -1.16
C TYR A 203 6.62 12.41 -2.63
N VAL A 204 7.09 11.41 -3.37
CA VAL A 204 7.33 11.59 -4.81
C VAL A 204 6.07 11.24 -5.60
N THR A 205 5.54 12.22 -6.31
CA THR A 205 4.55 12.02 -7.37
C THR A 205 5.32 11.91 -8.69
N CYS A 206 5.16 10.80 -9.43
CA CYS A 206 5.72 10.70 -10.77
C CYS A 206 4.90 11.58 -11.74
N SER A 207 5.17 12.88 -11.78
CA SER A 207 4.49 13.82 -12.67
C SER A 207 5.46 14.44 -13.68
N GLU A 208 5.79 13.72 -14.75
CA GLU A 208 6.28 14.35 -15.99
C GLU A 208 5.15 14.59 -17.00
N LYS A 209 3.93 14.10 -16.75
CA LYS A 209 2.74 14.41 -17.56
C LYS A 209 1.54 14.63 -16.65
N MET A 210 1.06 15.87 -16.57
CA MET A 210 -0.14 16.27 -15.82
C MET A 210 -1.45 15.69 -16.39
N ASP A 211 -1.37 14.94 -17.50
CA ASP A 211 -2.55 14.44 -18.24
C ASP A 211 -3.25 13.25 -17.56
N LYS A 212 -2.67 12.67 -16.50
CA LYS A 212 -3.29 11.59 -15.71
C LYS A 212 -3.03 11.78 -14.23
N VAL A 213 -4.03 12.32 -13.52
CA VAL A 213 -4.06 12.28 -12.06
C VAL A 213 -4.16 10.81 -11.64
N GLY A 214 -3.24 10.31 -10.81
CA GLY A 214 -3.24 8.92 -10.32
C GLY A 214 -2.13 7.99 -10.84
N VAL A 215 -1.17 8.49 -11.65
CA VAL A 215 0.02 7.70 -12.02
C VAL A 215 0.97 7.61 -10.83
N GLY A 216 0.88 6.51 -10.09
CA GLY A 216 1.92 6.01 -9.18
C GLY A 216 2.37 7.01 -8.12
N SER A 217 1.55 7.23 -7.10
CA SER A 217 1.99 7.97 -5.92
C SER A 217 3.06 7.17 -5.19
N GLY A 218 4.28 7.70 -5.10
CA GLY A 218 5.37 7.12 -4.31
C GLY A 218 5.00 6.93 -2.83
N VAL A 219 3.94 7.60 -2.38
CA VAL A 219 3.31 7.41 -1.07
C VAL A 219 2.75 5.99 -0.89
N LEU A 220 2.07 5.43 -1.91
CA LEU A 220 1.43 4.11 -1.84
C LEU A 220 2.47 2.99 -1.75
N LEU A 221 3.49 3.04 -2.60
CA LEU A 221 4.58 2.05 -2.62
C LEU A 221 5.52 2.19 -1.43
N TYR A 222 5.75 3.42 -0.93
CA TYR A 222 6.45 3.63 0.32
C TYR A 222 5.74 2.94 1.49
N LEU A 223 4.43 3.15 1.61
CA LEU A 223 3.61 2.50 2.65
C LEU A 223 3.61 0.98 2.49
N ALA A 224 3.45 0.46 1.28
CA ALA A 224 3.53 -0.98 1.01
C ALA A 224 4.87 -1.57 1.48
N ARG A 225 5.99 -0.89 1.19
CA ARG A 225 7.32 -1.30 1.66
C ARG A 225 7.42 -1.29 3.19
N ARG A 226 6.91 -0.26 3.87
CA ARG A 226 6.91 -0.20 5.35
C ARG A 226 6.14 -1.38 5.95
N ILE A 227 4.95 -1.66 5.42
CA ILE A 227 4.11 -2.79 5.85
C ILE A 227 4.85 -4.12 5.65
N ILE A 228 5.38 -4.36 4.44
CA ILE A 228 6.07 -5.60 4.09
C ILE A 228 7.31 -5.79 4.97
N ASN A 229 8.09 -4.73 5.20
CA ASN A 229 9.27 -4.78 6.05
C ASN A 229 8.92 -5.13 7.52
N LEU A 230 7.82 -4.62 8.06
CA LEU A 230 7.35 -4.99 9.40
C LEU A 230 6.87 -6.44 9.50
N HIS A 231 6.45 -7.02 8.38
CA HIS A 231 6.21 -8.45 8.23
C HIS A 231 7.50 -9.25 7.96
N ARG A 232 8.68 -8.63 8.15
CA ARG A 232 10.01 -9.20 7.86
C ARG A 232 10.17 -9.62 6.39
N GLY A 233 9.41 -8.95 5.54
CA GLY A 233 9.43 -9.11 4.10
C GLY A 233 10.43 -8.19 3.40
N ASP A 234 10.46 -8.30 2.08
CA ASP A 234 11.13 -7.35 1.19
C ASP A 234 10.27 -7.13 -0.06
N ILE A 235 10.37 -5.95 -0.67
CA ILE A 235 9.70 -5.61 -1.92
C ILE A 235 10.68 -4.97 -2.90
N ARG A 236 10.63 -5.41 -4.16
CA ARG A 236 11.46 -4.91 -5.26
C ARG A 236 10.64 -4.68 -6.51
N ILE A 237 11.09 -3.74 -7.32
CA ILE A 237 10.55 -3.48 -8.64
C ILE A 237 11.68 -3.62 -9.65
N ASN A 238 11.47 -4.43 -10.68
CA ASN A 238 12.37 -4.56 -11.81
C ASN A 238 11.60 -4.20 -13.07
N SER A 239 12.13 -3.25 -13.84
CA SER A 239 11.60 -2.86 -15.14
C SER A 239 12.58 -3.24 -16.23
N PHE A 240 12.06 -3.79 -17.31
CA PHE A 240 12.85 -4.22 -18.46
C PHE A 240 12.44 -3.44 -19.71
N LYS A 241 13.40 -3.26 -20.63
CA LYS A 241 13.19 -2.47 -21.87
C LYS A 241 12.19 -3.10 -22.84
N ASP A 242 11.81 -4.36 -22.62
CA ASP A 242 10.74 -5.07 -23.32
C ASP A 242 9.33 -4.68 -22.82
N ASN A 243 9.24 -3.65 -21.96
CA ASN A 243 8.02 -3.14 -21.36
C ASN A 243 7.33 -4.13 -20.43
N TYR A 244 8.10 -4.93 -19.69
CA TYR A 244 7.60 -5.69 -18.56
C TYR A 244 8.12 -5.15 -17.24
N ASN A 245 7.19 -4.98 -16.29
CA ASN A 245 7.48 -4.54 -14.93
C ASN A 245 7.09 -5.64 -13.95
N PHE A 246 8.02 -5.97 -13.06
CA PHE A 246 7.90 -7.03 -12.07
C PHE A 246 7.93 -6.42 -10.67
N TYR A 247 6.83 -6.57 -9.94
CA TYR A 247 6.71 -6.20 -8.53
C TYR A 247 6.88 -7.47 -7.70
N SER A 248 8.04 -7.65 -7.08
CA SER A 248 8.41 -8.85 -6.33
C SER A 248 8.30 -8.60 -4.84
N ILE A 249 7.52 -9.44 -4.14
CA ILE A 249 7.35 -9.45 -2.69
C ILE A 249 7.91 -10.76 -2.16
N SER A 250 8.73 -10.69 -1.11
CA SER A 250 9.24 -11.87 -0.41
C SER A 250 8.83 -11.82 1.04
N LEU A 251 8.11 -12.83 1.54
CA LEU A 251 7.64 -12.90 2.93
C LEU A 251 8.09 -14.20 3.61
N PRO A 252 8.29 -14.22 4.94
CA PRO A 252 8.51 -15.46 5.67
C PRO A 252 7.31 -16.39 5.52
N CYS A 253 7.57 -17.62 5.11
CA CYS A 253 6.57 -18.68 4.93
C CYS A 253 6.45 -19.48 6.23
N ILE A 254 5.22 -19.84 6.60
CA ILE A 254 4.99 -20.85 7.61
C ILE A 254 5.06 -22.21 6.92
N ASN A 255 6.07 -23.01 7.26
CA ASN A 255 6.08 -24.43 6.97
C ASN A 255 5.04 -25.14 7.85
N GLU A 256 3.77 -25.01 7.53
CA GLU A 256 2.76 -25.89 8.09
C GLU A 256 1.89 -26.42 6.96
N CYS A 257 2.04 -27.72 6.71
CA CYS A 257 1.16 -28.58 5.94
C CYS A 257 -0.23 -28.71 6.61
N LYS A 258 -0.76 -27.63 7.21
CA LYS A 258 -2.03 -27.59 7.96
C LYS A 258 -3.14 -26.85 7.22
N PHE A 259 -2.87 -26.25 6.05
CA PHE A 259 -3.94 -25.78 5.15
C PHE A 259 -4.70 -26.94 4.50
N CYS A 260 -4.07 -28.11 4.40
CA CYS A 260 -4.73 -29.34 3.99
C CYS A 260 -5.46 -29.96 5.19
N ALA A 261 -6.79 -29.90 5.16
CA ALA A 261 -7.65 -30.92 5.80
C ALA A 261 -7.49 -32.31 5.10
N CYS A 262 -6.26 -32.68 4.75
CA CYS A 262 -5.89 -33.96 4.15
C CYS A 262 -5.09 -34.82 5.13
N ALA A 263 -5.41 -34.69 6.42
CA ALA A 263 -5.52 -35.88 7.26
C ALA A 263 -6.82 -36.61 6.86
N ARG A 264 -6.91 -37.09 5.61
CA ARG A 264 -7.85 -38.15 5.28
C ARG A 264 -7.15 -39.44 5.67
N LYS A 265 -7.73 -40.12 6.67
CA LYS A 265 -7.70 -41.57 6.85
C LYS A 265 -7.33 -42.27 5.53
N VAL A 266 -6.17 -42.94 5.48
CA VAL A 266 -6.00 -44.40 5.48
C VAL A 266 -4.59 -44.68 6.00
#